data_AF-A0A453HI19-F1
#
_entry.id   AF-A0A453HI19-F1
#
_cell.length_a   1.000
_cell.length_b   1.000
_cell.length_c   1.000
_cell.angle_alpha   90.00
_cell.angle_beta   90.00
_cell.angle_gamma   90.00
#
_symmetry.space_group_name_H-M   'P 1'
#
loop_
_entity.id
_entity.type
_entity.pdbx_description
1 polymer ?
#
loop_
_entity_poly.entity_id
_entity_poly.type
_entity_poly.pdbx_seq_one_letter_code
_entity_poly.pdbx_strand_id
1 'polypeptide(L)'
;LLPEMRALASRPSPLMAPHYKKSGKRWVPCIRKRLTQSALPPSNGFLVIEANGGLNQQRISICDAVAVASLLNATLVSPAFHLNSVWRDSSKFGDIFDEDHFIETLRKHVRVVKELPENVSAQFDHNISSILNMRTKAFSSQSYYLEKVLPKLLELG
;
A
#
# COMPACT_ATOMS: atom_id res chain seq x y z
N LEU A 1 31.82 -16.19 -5.22
CA LEU A 1 31.97 -17.32 -4.27
C LEU A 1 31.51 -16.85 -2.90
N LEU A 2 30.32 -17.29 -2.46
CA LEU A 2 29.93 -17.33 -1.06
C LEU A 2 29.56 -18.80 -0.78
N PRO A 3 30.00 -19.41 0.34
CA PRO A 3 29.90 -20.86 0.52
C PRO A 3 28.44 -21.28 0.74
N GLU A 4 28.00 -22.32 0.02
CA GLU A 4 26.76 -23.01 0.35
C GLU A 4 26.87 -23.65 1.74
N MET A 5 26.00 -23.23 2.66
CA MET A 5 25.80 -23.91 3.92
C MET A 5 25.06 -25.23 3.67
N ARG A 6 25.80 -26.33 3.50
CA ARG A 6 25.24 -27.68 3.54
C ARG A 6 24.97 -28.08 4.99
N ALA A 7 23.70 -28.11 5.38
CA ALA A 7 23.30 -28.76 6.63
C ALA A 7 23.55 -30.27 6.49
N LEU A 8 24.41 -30.82 7.36
CA LEU A 8 24.56 -32.27 7.51
C LEU A 8 23.22 -32.84 7.99
N ALA A 9 22.60 -33.68 7.17
CA ALA A 9 21.38 -34.39 7.53
C ALA A 9 21.67 -35.37 8.68
N SER A 10 21.27 -35.01 9.89
CA SER A 10 21.10 -35.94 11.00
C SER A 10 19.99 -36.94 10.66
N ARG A 11 20.24 -38.24 10.84
CA ARG A 11 19.27 -39.32 10.60
C ARG A 11 17.96 -39.04 11.35
N PRO A 12 16.78 -39.10 10.71
CA PRO A 12 15.52 -38.86 11.40
C PRO A 12 15.13 -40.09 12.24
N SER A 13 14.84 -39.87 13.52
CA SER A 13 14.20 -40.83 14.42
C SER A 13 12.80 -41.20 13.89
N PRO A 14 12.39 -42.48 13.93
CA PRO A 14 11.19 -42.97 13.23
C PRO A 14 9.85 -42.52 13.84
N LEU A 15 9.85 -41.72 14.91
CA LEU A 15 8.65 -41.34 15.67
C LEU A 15 8.06 -39.97 15.28
N MET A 16 8.62 -39.28 14.28
CA MET A 16 8.11 -37.98 13.81
C MET A 16 7.90 -37.99 12.29
N ALA A 17 7.19 -39.00 11.78
CA ALA A 17 6.65 -38.94 10.43
C ALA A 17 5.30 -38.22 10.47
N PRO A 18 5.15 -37.03 9.88
CA PRO A 18 3.83 -36.43 9.73
C PRO A 18 3.04 -37.30 8.77
N HIS A 19 1.97 -37.95 9.26
CA HIS A 19 1.06 -38.79 8.47
C HIS A 19 0.19 -38.00 7.46
N TYR A 20 0.62 -36.81 7.06
CA TYR A 20 -0.08 -35.97 6.11
C TYR A 20 0.92 -35.39 5.10
N LYS A 21 1.32 -36.20 4.11
CA LYS A 21 1.96 -35.69 2.89
C LYS A 21 0.90 -34.93 2.07
N LYS A 22 0.55 -33.70 2.47
CA LYS A 22 -0.04 -32.75 1.53
C LYS A 22 1.02 -32.49 0.48
N SER A 23 0.79 -32.95 -0.75
CA SER A 23 1.50 -32.46 -1.92
C SER A 23 1.25 -30.96 -2.00
N GLY A 24 2.15 -30.18 -1.39
CA GLY A 24 2.04 -28.73 -1.34
C GLY A 24 1.95 -28.22 -2.77
N LYS A 25 0.84 -27.55 -3.12
CA LYS A 25 0.74 -26.83 -4.38
C LYS A 25 1.93 -25.89 -4.46
N ARG A 26 2.71 -25.99 -5.53
CA ARG A 26 3.85 -25.09 -5.77
C ARG A 26 3.32 -23.65 -5.72
N TRP A 27 3.95 -22.79 -4.91
CA TRP A 27 3.64 -21.36 -4.88
C TRP A 27 3.75 -20.80 -6.29
N VAL A 28 2.64 -20.31 -6.82
CA VAL A 28 2.60 -19.60 -8.10
C VAL A 28 2.45 -18.12 -7.81
N PRO A 29 3.18 -17.24 -8.53
CA PRO A 29 2.95 -15.81 -8.42
C PRO A 29 1.49 -15.47 -8.72
N CYS A 30 0.85 -14.69 -7.86
CA CYS A 30 -0.50 -14.17 -8.08
C CYS A 30 -0.54 -13.19 -9.27
N ILE A 31 0.60 -12.57 -9.59
CA ILE A 31 0.76 -11.62 -10.69
C ILE A 31 1.32 -12.37 -11.92
N ARG A 32 0.45 -12.63 -12.90
CA ARG A 32 0.85 -13.27 -14.19
C ARG A 32 1.34 -12.27 -15.23
N LYS A 33 0.99 -10.99 -15.10
CA LYS A 33 1.32 -9.96 -16.09
C LYS A 33 2.68 -9.34 -15.74
N ARG A 34 3.68 -9.55 -16.60
CA ARG A 34 4.74 -8.55 -16.73
C ARG A 34 4.05 -7.30 -17.25
N LEU A 35 3.96 -6.26 -16.41
CA LEU A 35 3.49 -4.97 -16.85
C LEU A 35 4.44 -4.51 -17.97
N THR A 36 3.92 -4.49 -19.20
CA THR A 36 4.60 -3.85 -20.31
C THR A 36 4.80 -2.39 -19.93
N GLN A 37 5.90 -1.81 -20.36
CA GLN A 37 6.36 -0.47 -19.99
C GLN A 37 5.49 0.61 -20.67
N SER A 38 4.18 0.60 -20.43
CA SER A 38 3.27 1.66 -20.83
C SER A 38 3.12 2.62 -19.66
N ALA A 39 3.15 3.92 -19.95
CA ALA A 39 2.80 4.94 -18.97
C ALA A 39 1.40 4.65 -18.41
N LEU A 40 1.20 4.91 -17.11
CA LEU A 40 -0.12 4.82 -16.50
C LEU A 40 -1.05 5.87 -17.16
N PRO A 41 -2.33 5.55 -17.42
CA PRO A 41 -3.28 6.51 -17.99
C PRO A 41 -3.49 7.71 -17.06
N PRO A 42 -4.00 8.87 -17.51
CA PRO A 42 -4.21 10.04 -16.65
C PRO A 42 -4.92 9.71 -15.32
N SER A 43 -4.56 10.41 -14.26
CA SER A 43 -5.12 10.16 -12.91
C SER A 43 -6.57 10.58 -12.81
N ASN A 44 -7.39 9.78 -12.10
CA ASN A 44 -8.77 10.14 -11.79
C ASN A 44 -8.90 11.13 -10.63
N GLY A 45 -7.81 11.43 -9.92
CA GLY A 45 -7.78 12.35 -8.78
C GLY A 45 -6.63 12.03 -7.81
N PHE A 46 -6.72 12.57 -6.59
CA PHE A 46 -5.74 12.37 -5.51
C PHE A 46 -6.37 11.64 -4.31
N LEU A 47 -5.63 10.70 -3.73
CA LEU A 47 -5.97 10.05 -2.46
C LEU A 47 -4.96 10.47 -1.40
N VAL A 48 -5.44 11.16 -0.37
CA VAL A 48 -4.68 11.49 0.83
C VAL A 48 -5.02 10.46 1.89
N ILE A 49 -4.01 9.88 2.54
CA ILE A 49 -4.22 8.89 3.60
C ILE A 49 -3.51 9.26 4.89
N GLU A 50 -4.23 9.10 5.99
CA GLU A 50 -3.72 9.26 7.35
C GLU A 50 -3.56 7.87 7.97
N ALA A 51 -2.31 7.43 8.11
CA ALA A 51 -2.00 6.14 8.71
C ALA A 51 -1.78 6.31 10.22
N ASN A 52 -2.81 5.98 10.99
CA ASN A 52 -2.83 6.13 12.44
C ASN A 52 -2.59 4.78 13.16
N GLY A 53 -2.33 4.84 14.46
CA GLY A 53 -2.09 3.66 15.29
C GLY A 53 -0.61 3.23 15.32
N GLY A 54 -0.34 2.00 15.77
CA GLY A 54 1.02 1.47 15.82
C GLY A 54 1.57 1.08 14.45
N LEU A 55 2.89 0.88 14.33
CA LEU A 55 3.58 0.61 13.06
C LEU A 55 2.96 -0.55 12.25
N ASN A 56 2.48 -1.61 12.93
CA ASN A 56 1.80 -2.72 12.25
C ASN A 56 0.46 -2.30 11.61
N GLN A 57 -0.30 -1.42 12.26
CA GLN A 57 -1.56 -0.89 11.73
C GLN A 57 -1.28 0.06 10.57
N GLN A 58 -0.29 0.95 10.72
CA GLN A 58 0.14 1.85 9.66
C GLN A 58 0.53 1.10 8.39
N ARG A 59 1.30 0.00 8.51
CA ARG A 59 1.67 -0.85 7.36
C ARG A 59 0.46 -1.40 6.63
N ILE A 60 -0.58 -1.82 7.35
CA ILE A 60 -1.82 -2.34 6.75
C ILE A 60 -2.56 -1.21 6.02
N SER A 61 -2.71 -0.05 6.66
CA SER A 61 -3.37 1.13 6.06
C SER A 61 -2.67 1.59 4.78
N ILE A 62 -1.34 1.58 4.75
CA ILE A 62 -0.55 1.93 3.56
C ILE A 62 -0.80 0.90 2.43
N CYS A 63 -0.77 -0.39 2.75
CA CYS A 63 -1.05 -1.44 1.75
C CYS A 63 -2.46 -1.31 1.15
N ASP A 64 -3.47 -1.06 1.99
CA ASP A 64 -4.85 -0.86 1.54
C ASP A 64 -4.96 0.39 0.65
N ALA A 65 -4.30 1.48 1.02
CA ALA A 65 -4.27 2.71 0.23
C ALA A 65 -3.65 2.50 -1.15
N VAL A 66 -2.53 1.77 -1.24
CA VAL A 66 -1.89 1.43 -2.52
C VAL A 66 -2.82 0.58 -3.39
N ALA A 67 -3.48 -0.42 -2.79
CA ALA A 67 -4.42 -1.27 -3.53
C ALA A 67 -5.62 -0.47 -4.07
N VAL A 68 -6.19 0.42 -3.25
CA VAL A 68 -7.32 1.28 -3.63
C VAL A 68 -6.89 2.30 -4.69
N ALA A 69 -5.72 2.94 -4.55
CA ALA A 69 -5.20 3.87 -5.55
C ALA A 69 -4.99 3.20 -6.91
N SER A 70 -4.46 1.98 -6.91
CA SER A 70 -4.31 1.18 -8.13
C SER A 70 -5.65 0.82 -8.76
N LEU A 71 -6.62 0.37 -7.94
CA LEU A 71 -7.97 0.04 -8.38
C LEU A 71 -8.69 1.23 -9.02
N LEU A 72 -8.54 2.42 -8.43
CA LEU A 72 -9.23 3.63 -8.85
C LEU A 72 -8.44 4.45 -9.89
N ASN A 73 -7.26 4.00 -10.30
CA ASN A 73 -6.32 4.76 -11.13
C ASN A 73 -6.07 6.18 -10.57
N ALA A 74 -5.97 6.28 -9.25
CA ALA A 74 -5.75 7.55 -8.54
C ALA A 74 -4.25 7.78 -8.30
N THR A 75 -3.89 9.03 -7.99
CA THR A 75 -2.56 9.39 -7.51
C THR A 75 -2.59 9.35 -5.99
N LEU A 76 -1.72 8.55 -5.41
CA LEU A 76 -1.56 8.45 -3.96
C LEU A 76 -0.62 9.55 -3.48
N VAL A 77 -1.06 10.36 -2.53
CA VAL A 77 -0.16 11.26 -1.78
C VAL A 77 0.55 10.43 -0.71
N SER A 78 1.83 10.70 -0.48
CA SER A 78 2.64 10.01 0.51
C SER A 78 1.93 9.95 1.87
N PRO A 79 1.97 8.82 2.59
CA PRO A 79 1.20 8.64 3.82
C PRO A 79 1.54 9.70 4.87
N ALA A 80 0.51 10.33 5.44
CA ALA A 80 0.69 11.25 6.57
C ALA A 80 0.66 10.48 7.89
N PHE A 81 1.70 10.66 8.71
CA PHE A 81 1.75 10.13 10.08
C PHE A 81 1.46 11.24 11.09
N HIS A 82 0.47 10.97 11.95
CA HIS A 82 0.19 11.82 13.11
C HIS A 82 1.10 11.45 14.28
N LEU A 83 1.24 12.40 15.21
CA LEU A 83 1.91 12.15 16.48
C LEU A 83 1.31 10.91 17.15
N ASN A 84 2.11 9.88 17.32
CA ASN A 84 1.71 8.72 18.08
C ASN A 84 1.90 9.01 19.56
N SER A 85 0.81 9.32 20.28
CA SER A 85 0.86 9.70 21.69
C SER A 85 1.34 8.58 22.63
N VAL A 86 1.13 7.32 22.25
CA VAL A 86 1.56 6.15 23.04
C VAL A 86 3.08 6.01 23.02
N TRP A 87 3.68 6.15 21.84
CA TRP A 87 5.14 6.04 21.66
C TRP A 87 5.86 7.39 21.71
N ARG A 88 5.11 8.50 21.83
CA ARG A 88 5.59 9.89 21.69
C ARG A 88 6.42 10.12 20.43
N ASP A 89 5.99 9.47 19.34
CA ASP A 89 6.72 9.46 18.09
C ASP A 89 6.11 10.47 17.11
N SER A 90 6.91 11.47 16.71
CA SER A 90 6.56 12.50 15.74
C SER A 90 7.12 12.24 14.34
N SER A 91 7.72 11.08 14.11
CA SER A 91 8.33 10.68 12.85
C SER A 91 7.33 10.78 11.69
N LYS A 92 7.81 11.30 10.57
CA LYS A 92 7.11 11.36 9.29
C LYS A 92 7.36 10.08 8.51
N PHE A 93 6.65 9.93 7.39
CA PHE A 93 6.78 8.74 6.55
C PHE A 93 8.23 8.50 6.10
N GLY A 94 8.90 9.56 5.61
CA GLY A 94 10.30 9.51 5.18
C GLY A 94 11.31 9.26 6.30
N ASP A 95 10.93 9.45 7.57
CA ASP A 95 11.83 9.15 8.71
C ASP A 95 11.87 7.65 9.03
N ILE A 96 10.83 6.90 8.64
CA ILE A 96 10.66 5.46 8.93
C ILE A 96 10.86 4.62 7.67
N PHE A 97 10.38 5.11 6.52
CA PHE A 97 10.38 4.40 5.24
C PHE A 97 11.22 5.15 4.21
N ASP A 98 11.93 4.40 3.36
CA ASP A 98 12.57 4.96 2.18
C ASP A 98 11.49 5.37 1.17
N GLU A 99 11.12 6.65 1.21
CA GLU A 99 10.04 7.21 0.41
C GLU A 99 10.36 7.17 -1.10
N ASP A 100 11.62 7.42 -1.48
CA ASP A 100 12.02 7.38 -2.89
C ASP A 100 11.97 5.94 -3.42
N HIS A 101 12.42 4.97 -2.63
CA HIS A 101 12.28 3.55 -2.96
C HIS A 101 10.81 3.12 -3.06
N PHE A 102 9.94 3.63 -2.18
CA PHE A 102 8.50 3.37 -2.21
C PHE A 102 7.88 3.87 -3.52
N ILE A 103 8.17 5.10 -3.93
CA ILE A 103 7.69 5.71 -5.18
C ILE A 103 8.18 4.91 -6.40
N GLU A 104 9.49 4.64 -6.48
CA GLU A 104 10.09 3.92 -7.61
C GLU A 104 9.55 2.49 -7.74
N THR A 105 9.34 1.81 -6.62
CA THR A 105 8.80 0.44 -6.60
C THR A 105 7.35 0.41 -7.11
N LEU A 106 6.56 1.43 -6.80
CA LEU A 106 5.13 1.48 -7.16
C LEU A 106 4.84 2.11 -8.51
N ARG A 107 5.79 2.81 -9.14
CA ARG A 107 5.58 3.64 -10.35
C ARG A 107 4.85 2.97 -11.52
N LYS A 108 4.91 1.63 -11.62
CA LYS A 108 4.23 0.86 -12.69
C LYS A 108 2.78 0.51 -12.35
N HIS A 109 2.37 0.66 -11.09
CA HIS A 109 1.07 0.24 -10.56
C HIS A 109 0.23 1.42 -10.07
N VAL A 110 0.89 2.43 -9.47
CA VAL A 110 0.27 3.59 -8.83
C VAL A 110 1.18 4.80 -9.02
N ARG A 111 0.60 5.96 -9.28
CA ARG A 111 1.33 7.24 -9.19
C ARG A 111 1.41 7.65 -7.73
N VAL A 112 2.61 7.94 -7.25
CA VAL A 112 2.81 8.43 -5.89
C VAL A 112 3.48 9.79 -5.96
N VAL A 113 2.95 10.77 -5.21
CA VAL A 113 3.54 12.10 -5.03
C VAL A 113 3.84 12.32 -3.55
N LYS A 114 4.92 13.04 -3.24
CA LYS A 114 5.29 13.32 -1.84
C LYS A 114 4.26 14.21 -1.16
N GLU A 115 3.80 15.22 -1.88
CA GLU A 115 2.84 16.21 -1.40
C GLU A 115 1.78 16.47 -2.44
N LEU A 116 0.64 17.00 -1.99
CA LEU A 116 -0.45 17.41 -2.86
C LEU A 116 0.01 18.61 -3.71
N PRO A 117 -0.24 18.64 -5.03
CA PRO A 117 0.14 19.78 -5.86
C PRO A 117 -0.48 21.09 -5.35
N GLU A 118 0.27 22.19 -5.41
CA GLU A 118 -0.13 23.48 -4.84
C GLU A 118 -1.49 23.96 -5.34
N ASN A 119 -1.77 23.78 -6.64
CA ASN A 119 -3.06 24.15 -7.25
C ASN A 119 -4.24 23.33 -6.72
N VAL A 120 -4.00 22.12 -6.20
CA VAL A 120 -5.03 21.27 -5.58
C VAL A 120 -5.11 21.59 -4.08
N SER A 121 -3.96 21.75 -3.42
CA SER A 121 -3.88 22.13 -2.00
C SER A 121 -4.61 23.46 -1.71
N ALA A 122 -4.42 24.45 -2.59
CA ALA A 122 -5.06 25.76 -2.48
C ALA A 122 -6.60 25.71 -2.62
N GLN A 123 -7.16 24.71 -3.32
CA GLN A 123 -8.62 24.54 -3.40
C GLN A 123 -9.25 24.15 -2.06
N PHE A 124 -8.43 23.64 -1.13
CA PHE A 124 -8.84 23.23 0.20
C PHE A 124 -8.22 24.12 1.30
N ASP A 125 -7.81 25.35 0.97
CA ASP A 125 -7.17 26.31 1.88
C ASP A 125 -5.94 25.72 2.61
N HIS A 126 -5.18 24.85 1.91
CA HIS A 126 -4.04 24.11 2.47
C HIS A 126 -4.40 23.27 3.72
N ASN A 127 -5.68 22.97 3.89
CA ASN A 127 -6.19 22.24 5.03
C ASN A 127 -6.69 20.86 4.60
N ILE A 128 -5.91 19.83 4.92
CA ILE A 128 -6.27 18.43 4.65
C ILE A 128 -7.61 18.05 5.29
N SER A 129 -7.98 18.65 6.43
CA SER A 129 -9.26 18.37 7.09
C SER A 129 -10.46 18.87 6.28
N SER A 130 -10.25 19.81 5.36
CA SER A 130 -11.28 20.30 4.43
C SER A 130 -11.48 19.35 3.23
N ILE A 131 -10.55 18.41 3.00
CA ILE A 131 -10.68 17.39 1.96
C ILE A 131 -11.75 16.38 2.39
N LEU A 132 -12.57 15.95 1.44
CA LEU A 132 -13.64 14.99 1.69
C LEU A 132 -13.08 13.68 2.28
N ASN A 133 -13.31 13.47 3.58
CA ASN A 133 -12.98 12.20 4.23
C ASN A 133 -14.03 11.14 3.92
N MET A 134 -13.68 10.25 2.99
CA MET A 134 -14.48 9.08 2.68
C MET A 134 -14.19 7.95 3.67
N ARG A 135 -14.90 7.92 4.80
CA ARG A 135 -14.85 6.78 5.73
C ARG A 135 -15.36 5.52 5.04
N THR A 136 -14.45 4.67 4.59
CA THR A 136 -14.80 3.38 4.00
C THR A 136 -15.06 2.37 5.11
N LYS A 137 -16.01 1.46 4.88
CA LYS A 137 -16.28 0.38 5.83
C LYS A 137 -15.12 -0.61 5.81
N ALA A 138 -14.69 -1.10 6.97
CA ALA A 138 -13.72 -2.18 7.03
C ALA A 138 -14.19 -3.37 6.17
N PHE A 139 -13.26 -3.98 5.44
CA PHE A 139 -13.53 -5.09 4.51
C PHE A 139 -14.51 -4.75 3.36
N SER A 140 -14.56 -3.48 2.94
CA SER A 140 -15.32 -3.08 1.75
C SER A 140 -14.85 -3.84 0.50
N SER A 141 -15.81 -4.28 -0.33
CA SER A 141 -15.51 -4.98 -1.57
C SER A 141 -14.94 -4.04 -2.63
N GLN A 142 -14.30 -4.61 -3.66
CA GLN A 142 -13.83 -3.84 -4.82
C GLN A 142 -14.95 -3.00 -5.44
N SER A 143 -16.14 -3.57 -5.63
CA SER A 143 -17.30 -2.87 -6.20
C SER A 143 -17.72 -1.66 -5.37
N TYR A 144 -17.61 -1.72 -4.03
CA TYR A 144 -17.93 -0.58 -3.18
C TYR A 144 -17.05 0.64 -3.53
N TYR A 145 -15.74 0.44 -3.74
CA TYR A 145 -14.85 1.53 -4.13
C TYR A 145 -15.22 2.09 -5.51
N LEU A 146 -15.51 1.23 -6.48
CA LEU A 146 -15.90 1.65 -7.82
C LEU A 146 -17.24 2.39 -7.86
N GLU A 147 -18.21 2.01 -7.04
CA GLU A 147 -19.56 2.58 -7.05
C GLU A 147 -19.74 3.77 -6.13
N LYS A 148 -18.92 3.87 -5.06
CA LYS A 148 -19.09 4.92 -4.02
C LYS A 148 -17.94 5.91 -3.97
N VAL A 149 -16.71 5.47 -4.20
CA VAL A 149 -15.51 6.30 -4.09
C VAL A 149 -15.15 6.92 -5.42
N LEU A 150 -15.12 6.12 -6.50
CA LEU A 150 -14.73 6.60 -7.83
C LEU A 150 -15.56 7.80 -8.32
N PRO A 151 -16.90 7.85 -8.20
CA PRO A 151 -17.68 8.98 -8.70
C PRO A 151 -17.30 10.30 -8.01
N LYS A 152 -17.14 10.26 -6.68
CA LYS A 152 -16.73 11.43 -5.89
C LYS A 152 -15.30 11.87 -6.21
N LEU A 153 -14.42 10.92 -6.48
CA LEU A 153 -13.05 11.22 -6.87
C LEU A 153 -13.02 11.97 -8.21
N LEU A 154 -13.86 11.57 -9.17
CA LEU A 154 -13.98 12.22 -10.48
C LEU A 154 -14.68 13.59 -10.42
N GLU A 155 -15.56 13.82 -9.44
CA GLU A 155 -16.18 15.13 -9.21
C GLU A 155 -15.20 16.16 -8.64
N LEU A 156 -14.20 15.71 -7.88
CA LEU A 156 -13.22 16.53 -7.18
C LEU A 156 -11.86 16.63 -7.88
N GLY A 157 -11.62 15.81 -8.90
CA GLY A 157 -10.35 15.71 -9.64
C GLY A 157 -10.32 16.54 -10.91
#